data_AF-A0A2G8JC88-F1
#
_entry.id   AF-A0A2G8JC88-F1
#
_cell.length_a   1.000
_cell.length_b   1.000
_cell.length_c   1.000
_cell.angle_alpha   90.00
_cell.angle_beta   90.00
_cell.angle_gamma   90.00
#
_symmetry.space_group_name_H-M   'P 1'
#
loop_
_entity.id
_entity.type
_entity.pdbx_description
1 polymer ?
#
loop_
_entity_poly.entity_id
_entity_poly.type
_entity_poly.pdbx_seq_one_letter_code
_entity_poly.pdbx_strand_id
1 'polypeptide(L)'
;MSKQSKVYSLFQHYFIDLTLKTMLWFSSILGTLLMTVRNTLRVEGELRVNAEAGTGYCGGGSGGSILGYVNHIDGAGTIQALGGIGGLSHSGGGAGGRLAFYYITDSFIGDFMVQGASSTPPYHLVLVPVYLQDNFNLTDPIRRLLVDNNLRATKSRVTREERLSTSGQSASTYQQNLYNGIIATTNSPHYSNQYLFRYLFQKSYQYVSKSTATRITLSLPLTTYLEVMKIYPICSGVGSATSFQLSSQLGSLVTVHTDGFVSTSGCSSTYRQPKSLLTEGGRSGTVVSMIIIDLYRGSNNAGLRFIEIFVAEDPDINHQLEYSVEAESLLIGEEEKEGALFEYHEIEIRGGATLALTDNATLTTEAVKGDHTGQLDILGSQEFAILSDHTLMPFSIYARPDTTVTLPVSLDCKNVEISLYGKQKLVSFIALNFTILLH
;
A
#
# COMPACT_ATOMS: atom_id res chain seq x y z
N MET A 1 -20.88 -36.39 30.84
CA MET A 1 -21.68 -35.22 31.31
C MET A 1 -21.17 -34.01 30.53
N SER A 2 -21.92 -33.21 29.76
CA SER A 2 -23.31 -33.19 29.35
C SER A 2 -23.43 -32.28 28.10
N LYS A 3 -24.10 -32.79 27.05
CA LYS A 3 -24.97 -32.10 26.06
C LYS A 3 -24.50 -30.76 25.43
N GLN A 4 -24.06 -30.82 24.17
CA GLN A 4 -24.31 -29.75 23.20
C GLN A 4 -25.72 -29.92 22.63
N SER A 5 -26.58 -28.91 22.82
CA SER A 5 -27.94 -28.83 22.31
C SER A 5 -27.97 -28.24 20.90
N LYS A 6 -28.57 -29.00 19.96
CA LYS A 6 -29.20 -28.46 18.75
C LYS A 6 -30.24 -27.39 19.14
N VAL A 7 -30.28 -26.28 18.42
CA VAL A 7 -31.46 -25.41 18.37
C VAL A 7 -31.83 -25.20 16.91
N TYR A 8 -32.89 -25.89 16.48
CA TYR A 8 -33.76 -25.45 15.39
C TYR A 8 -34.77 -24.47 16.00
N SER A 9 -35.11 -23.40 15.29
CA SER A 9 -36.37 -22.68 15.52
C SER A 9 -36.88 -22.06 14.22
N LEU A 10 -38.01 -22.59 13.75
CA LEU A 10 -38.96 -21.89 12.89
C LEU A 10 -39.39 -20.59 13.55
N PHE A 11 -39.64 -19.53 12.79
CA PHE A 11 -40.65 -18.52 13.13
C PHE A 11 -41.38 -18.03 11.87
N GLN A 12 -42.67 -18.38 11.80
CA GLN A 12 -43.66 -17.78 10.90
C GLN A 12 -44.05 -16.39 11.41
N HIS A 13 -44.40 -15.52 10.46
CA HIS A 13 -45.15 -14.26 10.56
C HIS A 13 -45.11 -13.48 11.89
N TYR A 14 -44.20 -12.51 11.99
CA TYR A 14 -44.43 -11.26 12.73
C TYR A 14 -43.67 -10.12 12.04
N PHE A 15 -44.30 -8.95 11.93
CA PHE A 15 -43.66 -7.67 11.61
C PHE A 15 -42.49 -7.46 12.58
N ILE A 16 -41.26 -7.34 12.07
CA ILE A 16 -40.12 -6.90 12.88
C ILE A 16 -39.70 -5.55 12.31
N ASP A 17 -40.20 -4.49 12.95
CA ASP A 17 -39.69 -3.14 12.85
C ASP A 17 -38.48 -3.09 13.81
N LEU A 18 -37.28 -3.40 13.32
CA LEU A 18 -36.10 -3.50 14.17
C LEU A 18 -35.49 -2.11 14.37
N THR A 19 -36.06 -1.32 15.28
CA THR A 19 -35.40 -0.09 15.76
C THR A 19 -34.26 -0.50 16.71
N LEU A 20 -33.07 -0.74 16.17
CA LEU A 20 -31.89 -1.09 16.96
C LEU A 20 -31.44 0.12 17.80
N LYS A 21 -31.88 0.17 19.06
CA LYS A 21 -31.43 1.13 20.08
C LYS A 21 -30.44 0.55 21.08
N THR A 22 -29.92 -0.66 20.84
CA THR A 22 -29.07 -1.37 21.82
C THR A 22 -27.93 -2.16 21.17
N MET A 23 -26.74 -1.86 21.69
CA MET A 23 -25.41 -2.40 21.49
C MET A 23 -25.37 -3.94 21.48
N LEU A 24 -24.86 -4.55 20.40
CA LEU A 24 -24.47 -5.96 20.37
C LEU A 24 -22.93 -6.05 20.36
N TRP A 25 -22.37 -6.83 21.28
CA TRP A 25 -20.93 -7.04 21.45
C TRP A 25 -20.56 -8.45 20.99
N PHE A 26 -19.56 -8.58 20.12
CA PHE A 26 -18.87 -9.85 19.85
C PHE A 26 -17.36 -9.58 19.83
N SER A 27 -16.62 -10.11 20.81
CA SER A 27 -15.15 -10.02 20.85
C SER A 27 -14.50 -11.30 20.32
N SER A 28 -13.40 -11.10 19.59
CA SER A 28 -12.33 -12.06 19.27
C SER A 28 -12.73 -13.33 18.51
N ILE A 29 -12.90 -13.16 17.20
CA ILE A 29 -12.69 -14.01 16.00
C ILE A 29 -13.49 -13.26 14.91
N LEU A 30 -13.05 -13.29 13.64
CA LEU A 30 -13.69 -12.69 12.45
C LEU A 30 -15.19 -13.02 12.34
N GLY A 31 -16.01 -12.39 13.16
CA GLY A 31 -17.43 -12.66 13.30
C GLY A 31 -18.15 -12.03 12.12
N THR A 32 -18.96 -12.82 11.42
CA THR A 32 -19.86 -12.29 10.40
C THR A 32 -21.25 -12.14 11.00
N LEU A 33 -21.75 -10.91 11.04
CA LEU A 33 -23.15 -10.63 11.31
C LEU A 33 -23.92 -10.76 9.99
N LEU A 34 -24.55 -11.92 9.79
CA LEU A 34 -25.51 -12.14 8.71
C LEU A 34 -26.90 -11.64 9.14
N MET A 35 -27.47 -10.72 8.39
CA MET A 35 -28.82 -10.20 8.64
C MET A 35 -29.72 -10.40 7.44
N THR A 36 -30.96 -10.81 7.70
CA THR A 36 -32.04 -10.83 6.71
C THR A 36 -33.24 -10.09 7.26
N VAL A 37 -33.48 -8.88 6.76
CA VAL A 37 -34.53 -7.98 7.22
C VAL A 37 -35.56 -7.82 6.11
N ARG A 38 -36.76 -8.36 6.32
CA ARG A 38 -37.81 -8.40 5.29
C ARG A 38 -38.49 -7.07 5.00
N ASN A 39 -38.33 -6.06 5.85
CA ASN A 39 -38.96 -4.76 5.63
C ASN A 39 -37.89 -3.67 5.75
N THR A 40 -37.87 -2.92 6.85
CA THR A 40 -36.92 -1.81 7.03
C THR A 40 -35.85 -2.16 8.07
N LEU A 41 -34.58 -1.98 7.72
CA LEU A 41 -33.49 -1.85 8.68
C LEU A 41 -33.26 -0.36 8.92
N ARG A 42 -33.71 0.15 10.07
CA ARG A 42 -33.52 1.56 10.43
C ARG A 42 -32.39 1.71 11.46
N VAL A 43 -31.31 2.40 11.07
CA VAL A 43 -30.13 2.64 11.92
C VAL A 43 -30.05 4.14 12.26
N GLU A 44 -30.41 4.48 13.50
CA GLU A 44 -30.31 5.86 14.04
C GLU A 44 -29.14 6.06 15.00
N GLY A 45 -28.67 4.98 15.61
CA GLY A 45 -27.54 4.96 16.52
C GLY A 45 -26.33 4.33 15.84
N GLU A 46 -25.87 3.20 16.39
CA GLU A 46 -24.74 2.46 15.82
C GLU A 46 -25.09 0.99 15.61
N LEU A 47 -24.74 0.47 14.44
CA LEU A 47 -24.67 -0.96 14.15
C LEU A 47 -23.20 -1.32 13.97
N ARG A 48 -22.60 -2.05 14.92
CA ARG A 48 -21.15 -2.24 14.96
C ARG A 48 -20.69 -3.68 15.13
N VAL A 49 -19.63 -4.04 14.41
CA VAL A 49 -18.84 -5.27 14.56
C VAL A 49 -17.35 -4.92 14.75
N ASN A 50 -17.09 -3.87 15.51
CA ASN A 50 -15.75 -3.36 15.77
C ASN A 50 -14.92 -4.34 16.60
N ALA A 51 -13.60 -4.27 16.45
CA ALA A 51 -12.67 -5.02 17.25
C ALA A 51 -12.10 -4.24 18.43
N GLU A 52 -11.66 -5.00 19.42
CA GLU A 52 -11.08 -4.46 20.64
C GLU A 52 -9.62 -4.04 20.46
N ALA A 53 -9.22 -3.03 21.22
CA ALA A 53 -7.83 -2.63 21.33
C ALA A 53 -6.98 -3.75 21.97
N GLY A 54 -5.74 -3.88 21.49
CA GLY A 54 -4.74 -4.73 22.11
C GLY A 54 -4.34 -4.19 23.47
N THR A 55 -3.85 -5.06 24.35
CA THR A 55 -3.30 -4.67 25.66
C THR A 55 -1.83 -5.11 25.75
N GLY A 56 -0.99 -4.34 26.45
CA GLY A 56 0.44 -4.66 26.53
C GLY A 56 1.11 -4.68 25.16
N TYR A 57 1.91 -5.70 24.87
CA TYR A 57 2.58 -5.89 23.58
C TYR A 57 1.72 -6.64 22.53
N CYS A 58 0.41 -6.70 22.73
CA CYS A 58 -0.51 -7.35 21.79
C CYS A 58 -1.02 -6.37 20.74
N GLY A 59 -1.17 -6.85 19.50
CA GLY A 59 -1.83 -6.12 18.44
C GLY A 59 -3.34 -5.94 18.68
N GLY A 60 -3.93 -4.98 18.00
CA GLY A 60 -5.39 -4.79 18.01
C GLY A 60 -6.11 -5.89 17.22
N GLY A 61 -7.35 -6.21 17.60
CA GLY A 61 -8.14 -7.19 16.87
C GLY A 61 -8.61 -6.67 15.52
N SER A 62 -8.89 -7.57 14.55
CA SER A 62 -9.50 -7.19 13.27
C SER A 62 -11.02 -7.06 13.38
N GLY A 63 -11.58 -6.03 12.75
CA GLY A 63 -13.03 -5.82 12.66
C GLY A 63 -13.75 -7.02 12.04
N GLY A 64 -14.97 -7.29 12.51
CA GLY A 64 -15.86 -8.32 11.96
C GLY A 64 -16.51 -7.87 10.64
N SER A 65 -17.35 -8.72 10.06
CA SER A 65 -18.03 -8.40 8.80
C SER A 65 -19.54 -8.31 8.99
N ILE A 66 -20.22 -7.47 8.20
CA ILE A 66 -21.68 -7.44 8.12
C ILE A 66 -22.09 -7.80 6.70
N LEU A 67 -22.98 -8.79 6.59
CA LEU A 67 -23.64 -9.16 5.35
C LEU A 67 -25.15 -9.00 5.55
N GLY A 68 -25.74 -7.97 4.95
CA GLY A 68 -27.16 -7.64 5.09
C GLY A 68 -27.95 -7.90 3.81
N TYR A 69 -29.06 -8.62 3.94
CA TYR A 69 -30.12 -8.71 2.94
C TYR A 69 -31.34 -7.99 3.50
N VAL A 70 -31.69 -6.82 2.95
CA VAL A 70 -32.66 -5.90 3.55
C VAL A 70 -33.64 -5.44 2.48
N ASN A 71 -34.95 -5.34 2.71
CA ASN A 71 -35.81 -4.73 1.69
C ASN A 71 -35.56 -3.21 1.59
N HIS A 72 -35.59 -2.49 2.72
CA HIS A 72 -35.35 -1.06 2.78
C HIS A 72 -34.32 -0.71 3.87
N ILE A 73 -33.26 0.03 3.54
CA ILE A 73 -32.30 0.55 4.53
C ILE A 73 -32.54 2.05 4.75
N ASP A 74 -32.62 2.46 6.01
CA ASP A 74 -33.03 3.82 6.40
C ASP A 74 -32.31 4.29 7.68
N GLY A 75 -32.33 5.60 7.93
CA GLY A 75 -31.77 6.24 9.12
C GLY A 75 -30.53 7.08 8.85
N ALA A 76 -30.04 7.71 9.91
CA ALA A 76 -28.91 8.66 9.88
C ALA A 76 -27.76 8.28 10.84
N GLY A 77 -27.78 7.06 11.37
CA GLY A 77 -26.76 6.55 12.29
C GLY A 77 -25.50 6.05 11.59
N THR A 78 -24.71 5.24 12.27
CA THR A 78 -23.43 4.74 11.75
C THR A 78 -23.42 3.21 11.71
N ILE A 79 -22.99 2.65 10.57
CA ILE A 79 -22.75 1.21 10.40
C ILE A 79 -21.25 0.99 10.31
N GLN A 80 -20.66 0.24 11.24
CA GLN A 80 -19.21 0.21 11.41
C GLN A 80 -18.62 -1.18 11.67
N ALA A 81 -17.42 -1.38 11.13
CA ALA A 81 -16.61 -2.59 11.26
C ALA A 81 -15.13 -2.18 11.43
N LEU A 82 -14.83 -1.48 12.52
CA LEU A 82 -13.51 -0.91 12.77
C LEU A 82 -12.52 -1.94 13.33
N GLY A 83 -11.25 -1.79 12.95
CA GLY A 83 -10.14 -2.49 13.60
C GLY A 83 -9.82 -1.94 14.99
N GLY A 84 -9.17 -2.76 15.81
CA GLY A 84 -8.72 -2.39 17.15
C GLY A 84 -7.36 -1.71 17.16
N ILE A 85 -7.16 -0.75 18.07
CA ILE A 85 -5.87 -0.05 18.23
C ILE A 85 -4.83 -1.01 18.83
N GLY A 86 -3.56 -0.93 18.40
CA GLY A 86 -2.47 -1.69 19.02
C GLY A 86 -2.18 -1.25 20.47
N GLY A 87 -1.77 -2.16 21.35
CA GLY A 87 -1.60 -1.87 22.78
C GLY A 87 -0.49 -0.86 23.12
N LEU A 88 0.76 -1.33 23.15
CA LEU A 88 1.96 -0.52 23.45
C LEU A 88 2.79 -0.26 22.19
N SER A 89 3.84 0.55 22.33
CA SER A 89 4.83 0.81 21.28
C SER A 89 5.26 -0.49 20.60
N HIS A 90 5.23 -0.51 19.26
CA HIS A 90 5.53 -1.65 18.39
C HIS A 90 4.43 -2.73 18.26
N SER A 91 3.22 -2.50 18.78
CA SER A 91 2.07 -3.40 18.56
C SER A 91 1.27 -2.94 17.35
N GLY A 92 1.08 -3.81 16.35
CA GLY A 92 0.29 -3.49 15.15
C GLY A 92 -1.18 -3.22 15.47
N GLY A 93 -1.80 -2.31 14.73
CA GLY A 93 -3.24 -2.14 14.75
C GLY A 93 -3.96 -3.24 13.97
N GLY A 94 -5.24 -3.44 14.29
CA GLY A 94 -6.08 -4.41 13.62
C GLY A 94 -6.69 -3.87 12.33
N ALA A 95 -6.96 -4.78 11.40
CA ALA A 95 -7.61 -4.45 10.14
C ALA A 95 -9.07 -4.03 10.33
N GLY A 96 -9.60 -3.20 9.42
CA GLY A 96 -11.04 -3.01 9.30
C GLY A 96 -11.76 -4.29 8.88
N GLY A 97 -13.08 -4.25 8.89
CA GLY A 97 -13.95 -5.36 8.49
C GLY A 97 -14.81 -5.04 7.27
N ARG A 98 -15.42 -6.07 6.68
CA ARG A 98 -16.16 -5.94 5.40
C ARG A 98 -17.63 -5.62 5.65
N LEU A 99 -18.18 -4.65 4.93
CA LEU A 99 -19.62 -4.37 4.93
C LEU A 99 -20.20 -4.63 3.55
N ALA A 100 -21.22 -5.46 3.47
CA ALA A 100 -21.98 -5.71 2.26
C ALA A 100 -23.49 -5.64 2.54
N PHE A 101 -24.21 -4.79 1.80
CA PHE A 101 -25.67 -4.71 1.88
C PHE A 101 -26.30 -4.91 0.50
N TYR A 102 -27.21 -5.87 0.43
CA TYR A 102 -28.09 -6.13 -0.69
C TYR A 102 -29.48 -5.62 -0.30
N TYR A 103 -29.99 -4.60 -0.98
CA TYR A 103 -31.27 -3.97 -0.65
C TYR A 103 -32.16 -3.68 -1.85
N ILE A 104 -33.45 -3.42 -1.64
CA ILE A 104 -34.39 -3.06 -2.72
C ILE A 104 -34.55 -1.54 -2.82
N THR A 105 -34.53 -0.82 -1.70
CA THR A 105 -34.52 0.65 -1.68
C THR A 105 -33.66 1.17 -0.53
N ASP A 106 -33.02 2.32 -0.71
CA ASP A 106 -32.30 3.02 0.36
C ASP A 106 -32.74 4.47 0.53
N SER A 107 -32.86 4.89 1.80
CA SER A 107 -32.93 6.28 2.24
C SER A 107 -31.94 6.56 3.37
N PHE A 108 -30.97 5.66 3.55
CA PHE A 108 -29.94 5.79 4.56
C PHE A 108 -29.02 6.96 4.21
N ILE A 109 -28.95 7.95 5.11
CA ILE A 109 -28.11 9.15 4.97
C ILE A 109 -26.96 9.16 5.98
N GLY A 110 -26.79 8.05 6.72
CA GLY A 110 -25.76 7.88 7.70
C GLY A 110 -24.41 7.43 7.10
N ASP A 111 -23.49 7.07 7.98
CA ASP A 111 -22.11 6.76 7.61
C ASP A 111 -21.80 5.25 7.66
N PHE A 112 -20.98 4.80 6.71
CA PHE A 112 -20.34 3.49 6.76
C PHE A 112 -18.86 3.65 7.13
N MET A 113 -18.40 2.91 8.14
CA MET A 113 -17.01 3.01 8.63
C MET A 113 -16.34 1.64 8.71
N VAL A 114 -15.28 1.45 7.94
CA VAL A 114 -14.59 0.17 7.75
C VAL A 114 -13.08 0.28 7.91
N GLN A 115 -12.62 1.32 8.59
CA GLN A 115 -11.19 1.60 8.71
C GLN A 115 -10.51 0.63 9.70
N GLY A 116 -9.28 0.24 9.36
CA GLY A 116 -8.34 -0.27 10.35
C GLY A 116 -8.00 0.77 11.42
N ALA A 117 -7.26 0.33 12.43
CA ALA A 117 -6.79 1.19 13.50
C ALA A 117 -5.27 1.28 13.55
N SER A 118 -4.77 2.40 14.06
CA SER A 118 -3.35 2.75 14.08
C SER A 118 -2.62 2.16 15.29
N SER A 119 -1.29 2.06 15.20
CA SER A 119 -0.39 1.89 16.35
C SER A 119 0.27 3.20 16.79
N THR A 120 0.71 3.28 18.04
CA THR A 120 1.69 4.30 18.47
C THR A 120 3.13 3.83 18.19
N PRO A 121 4.07 4.59 17.59
CA PRO A 121 4.04 5.55 16.45
C PRO A 121 3.69 4.86 15.10
N PRO A 122 3.60 5.58 13.96
CA PRO A 122 2.59 5.34 12.93
C PRO A 122 2.92 4.10 12.10
N TYR A 123 2.11 3.06 12.25
CA TYR A 123 2.12 1.92 11.34
C TYR A 123 0.68 1.49 11.01
N HIS A 124 0.49 1.26 9.71
CA HIS A 124 -0.53 0.44 9.02
C HIS A 124 -2.00 0.62 9.37
N LEU A 125 -2.79 1.02 8.37
CA LEU A 125 -4.25 0.97 8.40
C LEU A 125 -4.74 0.08 7.27
N VAL A 126 -5.24 -1.12 7.57
CA VAL A 126 -5.86 -1.92 6.51
C VAL A 126 -7.19 -1.29 6.13
N LEU A 127 -7.27 -0.83 4.89
CA LEU A 127 -8.49 -0.37 4.23
C LEU A 127 -9.31 -1.54 3.74
N VAL A 128 -10.63 -1.40 3.84
CA VAL A 128 -11.61 -2.40 3.41
C VAL A 128 -12.75 -1.66 2.70
N PRO A 129 -13.39 -2.21 1.66
CA PRO A 129 -14.49 -1.52 0.98
C PRO A 129 -15.81 -1.74 1.70
N VAL A 130 -16.75 -0.87 1.38
CA VAL A 130 -18.19 -1.08 1.57
C VAL A 130 -18.80 -1.41 0.21
N TYR A 131 -19.54 -2.52 0.15
CA TYR A 131 -20.27 -2.94 -1.04
C TYR A 131 -21.78 -2.76 -0.84
N LEU A 132 -22.41 -2.05 -1.77
CA LEU A 132 -23.85 -1.80 -1.76
C LEU A 132 -24.44 -2.28 -3.08
N GLN A 133 -25.52 -3.06 -3.03
CA GLN A 133 -26.23 -3.52 -4.21
C GLN A 133 -27.72 -3.26 -4.07
N ASP A 134 -28.25 -2.41 -4.93
CA ASP A 134 -29.68 -2.20 -5.14
C ASP A 134 -30.22 -3.30 -6.07
N ASN A 135 -31.25 -3.99 -5.58
CA ASN A 135 -31.94 -5.12 -6.18
C ASN A 135 -33.39 -4.79 -6.53
N PHE A 136 -33.77 -3.50 -6.63
CA PHE A 136 -35.06 -3.09 -7.15
C PHE A 136 -35.34 -3.72 -8.52
N ASN A 137 -34.33 -3.73 -9.38
CA ASN A 137 -34.32 -4.51 -10.61
C ASN A 137 -33.36 -5.70 -10.50
N LEU A 138 -33.90 -6.89 -10.24
CA LEU A 138 -33.09 -8.10 -10.05
C LEU A 138 -32.30 -8.54 -11.29
N THR A 139 -32.70 -8.11 -12.49
CA THR A 139 -31.98 -8.43 -13.72
C THR A 139 -30.84 -7.47 -14.02
N ASP A 140 -30.85 -6.30 -13.41
CA ASP A 140 -29.87 -5.23 -13.60
C ASP A 140 -29.65 -4.48 -12.29
N PRO A 141 -28.94 -5.10 -11.32
CA PRO A 141 -28.77 -4.52 -9.99
C PRO A 141 -27.75 -3.39 -10.01
N ILE A 142 -28.07 -2.29 -9.32
CA ILE A 142 -27.18 -1.12 -9.21
C ILE A 142 -26.14 -1.41 -8.13
N ARG A 143 -24.86 -1.47 -8.52
CA ARG A 143 -23.74 -1.78 -7.62
C ARG A 143 -22.95 -0.53 -7.30
N ARG A 144 -22.68 -0.30 -6.01
CA ARG A 144 -21.86 0.82 -5.54
C ARG A 144 -20.70 0.30 -4.70
N LEU A 145 -19.52 0.85 -4.93
CA LEU A 145 -18.32 0.58 -4.16
C LEU A 145 -17.87 1.86 -3.45
N LEU A 146 -17.70 1.79 -2.14
CA LEU A 146 -17.17 2.90 -1.34
C LEU A 146 -15.84 2.49 -0.70
N VAL A 147 -14.82 3.33 -0.90
CA VAL A 147 -13.48 3.21 -0.33
C VAL A 147 -13.13 4.48 0.43
N ASP A 148 -12.98 4.37 1.75
CA ASP A 148 -12.83 5.52 2.63
C ASP A 148 -11.79 5.27 3.73
N ASN A 149 -10.72 6.07 3.73
CA ASN A 149 -9.67 6.01 4.76
C ASN A 149 -9.81 7.08 5.86
N ASN A 150 -10.90 7.84 5.87
CA ASN A 150 -11.24 8.84 6.87
C ASN A 150 -10.09 9.83 7.16
N LEU A 151 -9.38 10.24 6.10
CA LEU A 151 -8.21 11.13 6.10
C LEU A 151 -7.06 10.64 6.99
N ARG A 152 -6.98 9.32 7.24
CA ARG A 152 -5.93 8.73 8.06
C ARG A 152 -4.68 8.32 7.27
N ALA A 153 -4.68 8.53 5.96
CA ALA A 153 -3.54 8.32 5.07
C ALA A 153 -2.53 9.47 5.12
N THR A 154 -1.25 9.14 5.30
CA THR A 154 -0.12 10.05 5.06
C THR A 154 0.74 9.50 3.94
N LYS A 155 0.59 10.14 2.76
CA LYS A 155 1.22 9.84 1.47
C LYS A 155 0.65 8.62 0.75
N SER A 156 0.23 8.89 -0.49
CA SER A 156 0.04 7.88 -1.50
C SER A 156 1.35 7.16 -1.80
N ARG A 157 1.23 5.86 -2.05
CA ARG A 157 2.28 4.89 -2.36
C ARG A 157 3.28 5.37 -3.42
N VAL A 158 4.39 4.63 -3.52
CA VAL A 158 5.53 4.87 -4.40
C VAL A 158 5.11 5.16 -5.84
N THR A 159 4.96 6.43 -6.16
CA THR A 159 4.49 6.89 -7.48
C THR A 159 5.60 6.96 -8.52
N ARG A 160 6.86 6.72 -8.16
CA ARG A 160 7.97 6.87 -9.11
C ARG A 160 9.25 6.16 -8.72
N GLU A 161 9.81 6.52 -7.56
CA GLU A 161 11.03 5.96 -6.96
C GLU A 161 10.93 6.26 -5.46
N GLU A 162 10.94 5.25 -4.58
CA GLU A 162 10.96 5.47 -3.13
C GLU A 162 12.38 5.30 -2.60
N ARG A 163 12.88 6.33 -1.94
CA ARG A 163 14.06 6.18 -1.11
C ARG A 163 13.70 5.40 0.15
N LEU A 164 14.20 4.17 0.26
CA LEU A 164 14.02 3.38 1.46
C LEU A 164 14.65 4.08 2.68
N SER A 165 13.91 4.06 3.79
CA SER A 165 14.45 4.47 5.08
C SER A 165 15.60 3.54 5.48
N THR A 166 16.78 4.13 5.70
CA THR A 166 17.94 3.42 6.26
C THR A 166 18.00 3.54 7.78
N SER A 167 16.90 3.96 8.42
CA SER A 167 16.80 4.04 9.88
C SER A 167 16.66 2.64 10.47
N GLY A 168 17.28 2.42 11.62
CA GLY A 168 17.22 1.13 12.27
C GLY A 168 17.96 1.08 13.59
N GLN A 169 17.99 -0.12 14.16
CA GLN A 169 18.65 -0.43 15.41
C GLN A 169 19.89 -1.30 15.16
N SER A 170 20.98 -0.98 15.86
CA SER A 170 22.19 -1.81 15.81
C SER A 170 21.96 -3.09 16.61
N ALA A 171 22.11 -4.23 15.94
CA ALA A 171 22.00 -5.54 16.57
C ALA A 171 23.36 -6.02 17.09
N SER A 172 24.43 -5.76 16.34
CA SER A 172 25.81 -6.08 16.73
C SER A 172 26.83 -5.21 16.01
N THR A 173 28.12 -5.46 16.24
CA THR A 173 29.21 -4.84 15.47
C THR A 173 29.17 -5.17 13.98
N TYR A 174 28.57 -6.31 13.61
CA TYR A 174 28.54 -6.83 12.24
C TYR A 174 27.16 -6.72 11.59
N GLN A 175 26.13 -6.34 12.34
CA GLN A 175 24.75 -6.38 11.87
C GLN A 175 23.92 -5.16 12.32
N GLN A 176 23.12 -4.65 11.39
CA GLN A 176 22.15 -3.58 11.59
C GLN A 176 20.79 -4.06 11.10
N ASN A 177 19.76 -3.98 11.95
CA ASN A 177 18.38 -4.27 11.57
C ASN A 177 17.68 -2.95 11.26
N LEU A 178 17.23 -2.77 10.03
CA LEU A 178 16.50 -1.59 9.60
C LEU A 178 15.00 -1.72 9.93
N TYR A 179 14.31 -0.61 10.19
CA TYR A 179 12.90 -0.64 10.61
C TYR A 179 11.95 -1.17 9.54
N ASN A 180 12.38 -1.16 8.28
CA ASN A 180 11.66 -1.78 7.16
C ASN A 180 11.96 -3.29 7.00
N GLY A 181 12.56 -3.93 8.01
CA GLY A 181 12.85 -5.36 8.02
C GLY A 181 14.12 -5.78 7.27
N ILE A 182 14.84 -4.85 6.63
CA ILE A 182 16.11 -5.15 5.96
C ILE A 182 17.17 -5.51 7.01
N ILE A 183 17.86 -6.62 6.78
CA ILE A 183 18.98 -7.06 7.61
C ILE A 183 20.28 -6.76 6.86
N ALA A 184 21.02 -5.77 7.35
CA ALA A 184 22.33 -5.44 6.83
C ALA A 184 23.43 -6.14 7.62
N THR A 185 24.37 -6.78 6.95
CA THR A 185 25.54 -7.40 7.59
C THR A 185 26.85 -7.03 6.91
N THR A 186 27.94 -7.10 7.65
CA THR A 186 29.31 -6.99 7.12
C THR A 186 30.17 -8.13 7.65
N ASN A 187 31.11 -8.61 6.83
CA ASN A 187 32.05 -9.67 7.23
C ASN A 187 33.29 -9.17 7.99
N SER A 188 33.44 -7.85 8.17
CA SER A 188 34.66 -7.26 8.71
C SER A 188 34.38 -6.32 9.88
N PRO A 189 35.22 -6.30 10.92
CA PRO A 189 35.05 -5.39 12.04
C PRO A 189 35.42 -3.95 11.65
N HIS A 190 34.85 -2.96 12.35
CA HIS A 190 35.18 -1.55 12.16
C HIS A 190 36.61 -1.21 12.59
N TYR A 191 37.22 -0.22 11.93
CA TYR A 191 38.57 0.28 12.21
C TYR A 191 38.71 0.84 13.63
N SER A 192 37.80 1.74 14.02
CA SER A 192 37.74 2.34 15.35
C SER A 192 36.28 2.69 15.70
N ASN A 193 36.00 3.03 16.96
CA ASN A 193 34.64 3.35 17.41
C ASN A 193 34.04 4.61 16.74
N GLN A 194 34.82 5.35 15.95
CA GLN A 194 34.35 6.46 15.11
C GLN A 194 33.81 6.01 13.75
N TYR A 195 33.96 4.73 13.39
CA TYR A 195 33.66 4.19 12.06
C TYR A 195 32.80 2.93 12.10
N LEU A 196 31.84 2.88 13.02
CA LEU A 196 30.96 1.74 13.25
C LEU A 196 30.14 1.37 12.00
N PHE A 197 29.80 0.09 11.84
CA PHE A 197 29.02 -0.37 10.69
C PHE A 197 27.68 0.37 10.52
N ARG A 198 27.00 0.68 11.63
CA ARG A 198 25.76 1.48 11.65
C ARG A 198 25.87 2.86 10.99
N TYR A 199 27.08 3.42 10.90
CA TYR A 199 27.32 4.73 10.29
C TYR A 199 27.20 4.72 8.78
N LEU A 200 27.25 3.56 8.12
CA LEU A 200 26.93 3.43 6.70
C LEU A 200 25.51 3.92 6.36
N PHE A 201 24.62 3.90 7.35
CA PHE A 201 23.21 4.27 7.23
C PHE A 201 22.90 5.67 7.78
N GLN A 202 23.93 6.45 8.15
CA GLN A 202 23.79 7.79 8.70
C GLN A 202 24.63 8.80 7.91
N LYS A 203 23.97 9.72 7.21
CA LYS A 203 24.61 10.68 6.27
C LYS A 203 25.76 11.52 6.85
N SER A 204 25.75 11.75 8.16
CA SER A 204 26.75 12.55 8.89
C SER A 204 28.03 11.78 9.25
N TYR A 205 28.02 10.45 9.12
CA TYR A 205 29.13 9.58 9.54
C TYR A 205 29.65 8.74 8.37
N GLN A 206 30.58 7.83 8.65
CA GLN A 206 31.13 6.90 7.66
C GLN A 206 31.49 5.55 8.28
N TYR A 207 31.38 4.49 7.49
CA TYR A 207 31.83 3.14 7.87
C TYR A 207 33.22 2.87 7.29
N VAL A 208 34.13 2.40 8.13
CA VAL A 208 35.49 2.02 7.74
C VAL A 208 35.82 0.70 8.41
N SER A 209 36.15 -0.30 7.61
CA SER A 209 36.54 -1.64 8.02
C SER A 209 38.03 -1.74 8.35
N LYS A 210 38.41 -2.68 9.23
CA LYS A 210 39.81 -3.07 9.43
C LYS A 210 40.41 -3.82 8.24
N SER A 211 39.56 -4.44 7.43
CA SER A 211 39.97 -5.24 6.28
C SER A 211 40.19 -4.39 5.03
N THR A 212 41.10 -4.85 4.18
CA THR A 212 41.31 -4.39 2.79
C THR A 212 40.20 -4.86 1.86
N ALA A 213 39.55 -5.99 2.18
CA ALA A 213 38.48 -6.60 1.43
C ALA A 213 37.27 -6.83 2.36
N THR A 214 36.19 -6.09 2.15
CA THR A 214 35.00 -6.13 3.02
C THR A 214 33.77 -6.36 2.20
N ARG A 215 32.97 -7.36 2.57
CA ARG A 215 31.65 -7.59 1.99
C ARG A 215 30.58 -7.02 2.90
N ILE A 216 29.66 -6.28 2.32
CA ILE A 216 28.43 -5.80 2.94
C ILE A 216 27.27 -6.46 2.20
N THR A 217 26.31 -7.02 2.93
CA THR A 217 25.09 -7.57 2.35
C THR A 217 23.87 -6.90 2.97
N LEU A 218 22.85 -6.66 2.16
CA LEU A 218 21.55 -6.17 2.57
C LEU A 218 20.53 -7.22 2.16
N SER A 219 20.04 -8.00 3.12
CA SER A 219 18.98 -8.98 2.89
C SER A 219 17.63 -8.27 2.94
N LEU A 220 16.86 -8.35 1.87
CA LEU A 220 15.52 -7.78 1.78
C LEU A 220 14.53 -8.83 2.33
N PRO A 221 13.56 -8.46 3.19
CA PRO A 221 12.59 -9.41 3.76
C PRO A 221 11.68 -10.13 2.74
N LEU A 222 11.57 -9.62 1.52
CA LEU A 222 10.90 -10.18 0.35
C LEU A 222 11.73 -9.80 -0.89
N THR A 223 11.26 -10.19 -2.06
CA THR A 223 11.88 -9.80 -3.34
C THR A 223 11.43 -8.39 -3.74
N THR A 224 12.35 -7.50 -4.13
CA THR A 224 12.07 -6.08 -4.44
C THR A 224 12.66 -5.67 -5.79
N TYR A 225 11.97 -4.80 -6.53
CA TYR A 225 12.55 -4.14 -7.70
C TYR A 225 13.43 -2.96 -7.26
N LEU A 226 14.74 -3.17 -7.37
CA LEU A 226 15.75 -2.18 -7.03
C LEU A 226 16.04 -1.33 -8.25
N GLU A 227 15.66 -0.06 -8.19
CA GLU A 227 15.78 0.85 -9.32
C GLU A 227 17.15 1.53 -9.34
N VAL A 228 17.53 2.19 -8.25
CA VAL A 228 18.79 2.91 -8.15
C VAL A 228 19.47 2.63 -6.81
N MET A 229 20.74 2.27 -6.86
CA MET A 229 21.61 2.33 -5.69
C MET A 229 22.61 3.47 -5.83
N LYS A 230 22.65 4.33 -4.81
CA LYS A 230 23.58 5.46 -4.73
C LYS A 230 24.65 5.15 -3.69
N ILE A 231 25.91 5.11 -4.14
CA ILE A 231 27.08 4.86 -3.28
C ILE A 231 27.87 6.15 -3.08
N TYR A 232 28.07 6.54 -1.82
CA TYR A 232 28.85 7.72 -1.45
C TYR A 232 30.23 7.30 -0.91
N PRO A 233 31.32 7.60 -1.64
CA PRO A 233 32.66 7.23 -1.22
C PRO A 233 33.21 8.15 -0.13
N ILE A 234 34.27 7.69 0.54
CA ILE A 234 35.10 8.52 1.43
C ILE A 234 36.15 9.23 0.57
N CYS A 235 36.07 10.55 0.47
CA CYS A 235 36.96 11.32 -0.40
C CYS A 235 38.34 11.64 0.18
N SER A 236 38.47 11.66 1.51
CA SER A 236 39.73 11.96 2.19
C SER A 236 39.81 11.27 3.55
N GLY A 237 41.03 11.07 4.05
CA GLY A 237 41.28 10.42 5.33
C GLY A 237 41.20 8.88 5.28
N VAL A 238 40.90 8.28 6.43
CA VAL A 238 40.90 6.81 6.60
C VAL A 238 39.75 6.21 5.78
N GLY A 239 40.06 5.17 4.99
CA GLY A 239 39.09 4.53 4.10
C GLY A 239 38.93 5.20 2.72
N SER A 240 39.65 6.29 2.45
CA SER A 240 39.67 6.91 1.12
C SER A 240 40.33 6.02 0.06
N ALA A 241 39.94 6.23 -1.20
CA ALA A 241 40.37 5.40 -2.36
C ALA A 241 39.95 3.92 -2.26
N THR A 242 38.83 3.65 -1.57
CA THR A 242 38.20 2.32 -1.58
C THR A 242 37.47 2.11 -2.90
N SER A 243 37.85 1.10 -3.68
CA SER A 243 37.05 0.66 -4.82
C SER A 243 35.88 -0.18 -4.34
N PHE A 244 34.80 -0.22 -5.11
CA PHE A 244 33.67 -1.09 -4.81
C PHE A 244 33.16 -1.83 -6.04
N GLN A 245 32.54 -2.99 -5.82
CA GLN A 245 31.79 -3.74 -6.81
C GLN A 245 30.38 -3.93 -6.29
N LEU A 246 29.37 -3.66 -7.13
CA LEU A 246 27.97 -3.83 -6.79
C LEU A 246 27.43 -5.07 -7.47
N SER A 247 26.78 -5.95 -6.70
CA SER A 247 26.07 -7.11 -7.21
C SER A 247 24.70 -7.21 -6.56
N SER A 248 23.76 -7.85 -7.23
CA SER A 248 22.49 -8.27 -6.65
C SER A 248 22.36 -9.78 -6.69
N GLN A 249 21.46 -10.31 -5.86
CA GLN A 249 21.14 -11.72 -5.84
C GLN A 249 19.62 -11.93 -5.83
N LEU A 250 19.15 -12.83 -6.68
CA LEU A 250 17.77 -13.32 -6.73
C LEU A 250 17.80 -14.86 -6.66
N GLY A 251 17.34 -15.43 -5.54
CA GLY A 251 17.48 -16.86 -5.30
C GLY A 251 18.97 -17.26 -5.27
N SER A 252 19.38 -18.15 -6.18
CA SER A 252 20.79 -18.57 -6.33
C SER A 252 21.58 -17.77 -7.36
N LEU A 253 20.92 -16.92 -8.15
CA LEU A 253 21.55 -16.14 -9.21
C LEU A 253 22.16 -14.87 -8.63
N VAL A 254 23.44 -14.61 -8.92
CA VAL A 254 24.13 -13.36 -8.58
C VAL A 254 24.46 -12.61 -9.86
N THR A 255 23.98 -11.37 -9.96
CA THR A 255 24.21 -10.48 -11.10
C THR A 255 25.15 -9.35 -10.68
N VAL A 256 26.23 -9.14 -11.41
CA VAL A 256 27.20 -8.07 -11.15
C VAL A 256 26.82 -6.85 -11.98
N HIS A 257 26.66 -5.71 -11.32
CA HIS A 257 26.14 -4.46 -11.92
C HIS A 257 27.21 -3.43 -12.23
N THR A 258 28.46 -3.72 -11.91
CA THR A 258 29.62 -2.90 -12.21
C THR A 258 30.62 -3.69 -13.06
N ASP A 259 31.18 -3.04 -14.06
CA ASP A 259 32.30 -3.60 -14.82
C ASP A 259 33.57 -3.64 -13.95
N GLY A 260 33.72 -4.73 -13.18
CA GLY A 260 34.75 -4.89 -12.17
C GLY A 260 34.62 -3.95 -10.96
N PHE A 261 35.76 -3.69 -10.31
CA PHE A 261 35.85 -2.78 -9.17
C PHE A 261 35.92 -1.33 -9.64
N VAL A 262 34.90 -0.55 -9.29
CA VAL A 262 34.82 0.87 -9.59
C VAL A 262 35.68 1.65 -8.61
N SER A 263 36.73 2.30 -9.11
CA SER A 263 37.56 3.17 -8.29
C SER A 263 36.79 4.41 -7.81
N THR A 264 37.08 4.81 -6.57
CA THR A 264 36.60 6.05 -5.96
C THR A 264 37.73 7.07 -5.76
N SER A 265 38.95 6.75 -6.23
CA SER A 265 40.12 7.63 -6.12
C SER A 265 39.88 8.97 -6.81
N GLY A 266 40.14 10.07 -6.10
CA GLY A 266 40.09 11.43 -6.65
C GLY A 266 38.72 12.11 -6.63
N CYS A 267 37.64 11.44 -6.17
CA CYS A 267 36.27 11.99 -6.11
C CYS A 267 35.95 12.93 -7.29
N SER A 268 36.21 12.48 -8.52
CA SER A 268 36.37 13.33 -9.71
C SER A 268 35.25 14.38 -9.85
N SER A 269 35.62 15.64 -9.67
CA SER A 269 35.03 16.92 -10.14
C SER A 269 33.50 17.14 -10.09
N THR A 270 32.71 16.26 -9.51
CA THR A 270 31.28 16.46 -9.20
C THR A 270 31.01 15.99 -7.78
N TYR A 271 31.51 16.77 -6.81
CA TYR A 271 31.44 16.52 -5.36
C TYR A 271 30.01 16.46 -4.76
N ARG A 272 28.97 16.26 -5.59
CA ARG A 272 27.55 16.17 -5.22
C ARG A 272 26.76 15.08 -5.97
N GLN A 273 27.38 14.31 -6.85
CA GLN A 273 26.66 13.32 -7.66
C GLN A 273 26.91 11.90 -7.09
N PRO A 274 25.88 11.20 -6.61
CA PRO A 274 25.98 9.79 -6.25
C PRO A 274 26.33 8.95 -7.49
N LYS A 275 27.14 7.90 -7.37
CA LYS A 275 27.23 6.90 -8.44
C LYS A 275 25.96 6.07 -8.41
N SER A 276 25.03 6.37 -9.33
CA SER A 276 23.86 5.55 -9.62
C SER A 276 24.32 4.36 -10.46
N LEU A 277 24.20 3.18 -9.90
CA LEU A 277 24.56 1.95 -10.59
C LEU A 277 23.32 1.07 -10.54
N LEU A 278 22.94 0.56 -11.72
CA LEU A 278 21.79 -0.29 -12.11
C LEU A 278 21.05 0.28 -13.34
N THR A 279 21.74 0.42 -14.47
CA THR A 279 21.09 0.55 -15.79
C THR A 279 21.52 -0.63 -16.64
N GLU A 280 20.77 -1.73 -16.58
CA GLU A 280 20.95 -2.85 -17.52
C GLU A 280 20.16 -2.55 -18.80
N GLY A 281 20.82 -2.57 -19.96
CA GLY A 281 20.14 -2.64 -21.27
C GLY A 281 19.18 -1.49 -21.62
N GLY A 282 19.31 -0.32 -20.99
CA GLY A 282 18.37 0.80 -21.20
C GLY A 282 17.10 0.74 -20.34
N ARG A 283 17.01 -0.21 -19.41
CA ARG A 283 15.99 -0.26 -18.33
C ARG A 283 16.60 0.22 -17.00
N SER A 284 15.79 0.90 -16.19
CA SER A 284 16.17 1.40 -14.86
C SER A 284 15.72 0.38 -13.81
N GLY A 285 16.62 -0.49 -13.35
CA GLY A 285 16.38 -1.41 -12.22
C GLY A 285 16.38 -2.93 -12.49
N THR A 286 16.31 -3.72 -11.42
CA THR A 286 16.29 -5.20 -11.43
C THR A 286 15.64 -5.78 -10.17
N VAL A 287 15.07 -6.98 -10.27
CA VAL A 287 14.44 -7.70 -9.16
C VAL A 287 15.47 -8.39 -8.30
N VAL A 288 15.45 -8.14 -6.99
CA VAL A 288 16.50 -8.59 -6.05
C VAL A 288 15.93 -9.07 -4.72
N SER A 289 16.55 -10.09 -4.14
CA SER A 289 16.33 -10.54 -2.75
C SER A 289 17.46 -10.09 -1.81
N MET A 290 18.64 -9.80 -2.37
CA MET A 290 19.79 -9.31 -1.62
C MET A 290 20.64 -8.37 -2.47
N ILE A 291 21.19 -7.36 -1.83
CA ILE A 291 22.18 -6.44 -2.40
C ILE A 291 23.54 -6.73 -1.78
N ILE A 292 24.58 -6.83 -2.61
CA ILE A 292 25.95 -7.17 -2.20
C ILE A 292 26.87 -6.03 -2.64
N ILE A 293 27.58 -5.44 -1.67
CA ILE A 293 28.62 -4.44 -1.92
C ILE A 293 29.95 -5.00 -1.46
N ASP A 294 30.83 -5.27 -2.42
CA ASP A 294 32.20 -5.66 -2.14
C ASP A 294 33.09 -4.43 -2.18
N LEU A 295 33.80 -4.18 -1.08
CA LEU A 295 34.76 -3.10 -0.95
C LEU A 295 36.18 -3.68 -1.06
N TYR A 296 37.01 -3.03 -1.85
CA TYR A 296 38.40 -3.39 -2.01
C TYR A 296 39.31 -2.18 -1.97
N ARG A 297 40.39 -2.30 -1.19
CA ARG A 297 41.49 -1.36 -1.19
C ARG A 297 42.79 -2.15 -1.14
N GLY A 298 43.69 -1.94 -2.11
CA GLY A 298 44.94 -2.72 -2.21
C GLY A 298 45.86 -2.66 -0.98
N SER A 299 45.65 -1.70 -0.07
CA SER A 299 46.30 -1.65 1.24
C SER A 299 45.43 -0.88 2.25
N ASN A 300 45.60 -1.17 3.54
CA ASN A 300 44.90 -0.52 4.66
C ASN A 300 43.38 -0.79 4.70
N ASN A 301 42.63 0.16 5.27
CA ASN A 301 41.21 0.07 5.56
C ASN A 301 40.36 0.40 4.34
N ALA A 302 39.35 -0.42 4.05
CA ALA A 302 38.30 -0.13 3.08
C ALA A 302 37.07 0.49 3.77
N GLY A 303 36.37 1.41 3.12
CA GLY A 303 35.19 2.05 3.71
C GLY A 303 34.34 2.84 2.73
N LEU A 304 33.13 3.17 3.17
CA LEU A 304 32.16 4.01 2.48
C LEU A 304 31.60 5.05 3.42
N ARG A 305 31.20 6.19 2.87
CA ARG A 305 30.57 7.25 3.64
C ARG A 305 29.12 6.89 3.96
N PHE A 306 28.34 6.64 2.92
CA PHE A 306 26.90 6.49 3.04
C PHE A 306 26.33 5.77 1.81
N ILE A 307 25.14 5.19 1.94
CA ILE A 307 24.39 4.60 0.82
C ILE A 307 22.95 5.09 0.82
N GLU A 308 22.35 5.18 -0.37
CA GLU A 308 20.91 5.34 -0.52
C GLU A 308 20.37 4.28 -1.48
N ILE A 309 19.21 3.75 -1.15
CA ILE A 309 18.55 2.66 -1.87
C ILE A 309 17.21 3.21 -2.36
N PHE A 310 16.99 3.13 -3.67
CA PHE A 310 15.76 3.54 -4.32
C PHE A 310 15.11 2.30 -4.90
N VAL A 311 13.88 2.05 -4.49
CA VAL A 311 13.06 0.96 -5.00
C VAL A 311 11.90 1.53 -5.79
N ALA A 312 11.40 0.74 -6.71
CA ALA A 312 10.17 1.02 -7.42
C ALA A 312 9.31 -0.24 -7.44
N GLU A 313 8.10 -0.09 -7.94
CA GLU A 313 7.29 -1.23 -8.37
C GLU A 313 7.89 -1.81 -9.66
N ASP A 314 7.88 -3.14 -9.80
CA ASP A 314 8.43 -3.79 -10.99
C ASP A 314 7.57 -3.43 -12.22
N PRO A 315 8.15 -2.79 -13.25
CA PRO A 315 7.39 -2.36 -14.43
C PRO A 315 6.89 -3.52 -15.30
N ASP A 316 7.46 -4.72 -15.17
CA ASP A 316 7.07 -5.90 -15.96
C ASP A 316 6.00 -6.75 -15.23
N ILE A 317 5.64 -6.39 -14.00
CA ILE A 317 4.69 -7.12 -13.17
C ILE A 317 3.33 -6.39 -13.15
N ASN A 318 2.25 -7.14 -13.38
CA ASN A 318 0.85 -6.71 -13.36
C ASN A 318 0.12 -7.01 -12.04
N HIS A 319 0.86 -7.40 -11.00
CA HIS A 319 0.39 -7.60 -9.64
C HIS A 319 1.21 -6.78 -8.67
N GLN A 320 0.60 -6.38 -7.57
CA GLN A 320 1.30 -5.58 -6.60
C GLN A 320 2.34 -6.42 -5.85
N LEU A 321 3.61 -6.02 -5.85
CA LEU A 321 4.62 -6.61 -4.96
C LEU A 321 4.33 -6.17 -3.51
N GLU A 322 4.53 -7.08 -2.54
CA GLU A 322 4.29 -6.88 -1.09
C GLU A 322 5.16 -5.77 -0.43
N TYR A 323 5.86 -4.95 -1.21
CA TYR A 323 6.70 -3.86 -0.74
C TYR A 323 6.16 -2.46 -1.09
N SER A 324 5.50 -1.83 -0.13
CA SER A 324 6.16 -0.90 0.79
C SER A 324 5.19 -0.71 1.95
N VAL A 325 5.73 -0.34 3.11
CA VAL A 325 5.08 -0.37 4.42
C VAL A 325 4.13 0.83 4.55
N GLU A 326 3.19 0.99 3.62
CA GLU A 326 2.03 1.88 3.71
C GLU A 326 0.84 1.10 3.12
N ALA A 327 0.32 0.18 3.93
CA ALA A 327 -1.00 -0.43 3.71
C ALA A 327 -2.01 0.71 3.82
N GLU A 328 -2.33 1.32 2.70
CA GLU A 328 -3.35 2.36 2.54
C GLU A 328 -4.08 2.23 1.18
N SER A 329 -3.88 1.11 0.48
CA SER A 329 -4.63 0.77 -0.73
C SER A 329 -5.60 -0.37 -0.46
N LEU A 330 -6.80 -0.28 -1.00
CA LEU A 330 -7.64 -1.44 -1.21
C LEU A 330 -7.28 -2.12 -2.53
N LEU A 331 -7.12 -3.44 -2.51
CA LEU A 331 -7.03 -4.29 -3.69
C LEU A 331 -8.38 -4.95 -3.98
N ILE A 332 -8.85 -4.88 -5.22
CA ILE A 332 -9.97 -5.68 -5.71
C ILE A 332 -9.41 -6.78 -6.62
N GLY A 333 -9.77 -8.03 -6.32
CA GLY A 333 -9.48 -9.18 -7.19
C GLY A 333 -8.69 -10.34 -6.59
N GLU A 334 -8.41 -10.35 -5.27
CA GLU A 334 -7.57 -11.38 -4.61
C GLU A 334 -8.03 -12.86 -4.76
N GLU A 335 -9.16 -13.16 -5.41
CA GLU A 335 -9.66 -14.54 -5.58
C GLU A 335 -10.28 -14.87 -6.95
N GLU A 336 -10.19 -13.99 -7.96
CA GLU A 336 -10.81 -14.25 -9.27
C GLU A 336 -9.83 -14.47 -10.42
N LYS A 337 -10.29 -15.23 -11.43
CA LYS A 337 -9.50 -15.67 -12.59
C LYS A 337 -8.91 -14.49 -13.35
N GLU A 338 -7.75 -14.73 -13.97
CA GLU A 338 -7.13 -13.86 -14.98
C GLU A 338 -8.20 -13.27 -15.94
N GLY A 339 -8.25 -11.94 -16.08
CA GLY A 339 -9.27 -11.24 -16.86
C GLY A 339 -10.54 -10.85 -16.09
N ALA A 340 -10.47 -10.64 -14.78
CA ALA A 340 -11.62 -10.26 -13.96
C ALA A 340 -12.22 -8.92 -14.41
N LEU A 341 -13.55 -8.90 -14.59
CA LEU A 341 -14.32 -7.71 -14.94
C LEU A 341 -15.12 -7.25 -13.71
N PHE A 342 -14.79 -6.06 -13.21
CA PHE A 342 -15.47 -5.41 -12.10
C PHE A 342 -16.36 -4.27 -12.63
N GLU A 343 -17.67 -4.51 -12.64
CA GLU A 343 -18.67 -3.53 -13.09
C GLU A 343 -19.41 -2.94 -11.90
N TYR A 344 -19.24 -1.63 -11.70
CA TYR A 344 -19.98 -0.84 -10.72
C TYR A 344 -20.80 0.23 -11.44
N HIS A 345 -21.94 0.62 -10.89
CA HIS A 345 -22.65 1.80 -11.38
C HIS A 345 -22.06 3.08 -10.77
N GLU A 346 -21.54 2.99 -9.54
CA GLU A 346 -20.91 4.12 -8.85
C GLU A 346 -19.70 3.66 -8.04
N ILE A 347 -18.59 4.40 -8.14
CA ILE A 347 -17.41 4.23 -7.29
C ILE A 347 -17.16 5.51 -6.52
N GLU A 348 -17.08 5.42 -5.20
CA GLU A 348 -16.72 6.52 -4.29
C GLU A 348 -15.37 6.26 -3.65
N ILE A 349 -14.40 7.15 -3.90
CA ILE A 349 -13.08 7.11 -3.26
C ILE A 349 -12.85 8.41 -2.51
N ARG A 350 -12.68 8.34 -1.20
CA ARG A 350 -12.57 9.53 -0.34
C ARG A 350 -11.65 9.32 0.86
N GLY A 351 -11.46 10.37 1.64
CA GLY A 351 -10.72 10.29 2.90
C GLY A 351 -9.26 9.86 2.74
N GLY A 352 -8.60 10.18 1.62
CA GLY A 352 -7.22 9.78 1.35
C GLY A 352 -7.06 8.32 0.95
N ALA A 353 -8.15 7.60 0.66
CA ALA A 353 -8.07 6.20 0.26
C ALA A 353 -7.42 6.05 -1.12
N THR A 354 -6.63 4.99 -1.26
CA THR A 354 -6.17 4.52 -2.58
C THR A 354 -6.92 3.25 -2.96
N LEU A 355 -7.44 3.20 -4.19
CA LEU A 355 -7.98 1.99 -4.80
C LEU A 355 -7.00 1.50 -5.86
N ALA A 356 -6.69 0.21 -5.85
CA ALA A 356 -5.87 -0.45 -6.85
C ALA A 356 -6.49 -1.80 -7.25
N LEU A 357 -6.11 -2.30 -8.42
CA LEU A 357 -6.55 -3.58 -8.96
C LEU A 357 -5.41 -4.61 -8.89
N THR A 358 -5.75 -5.89 -8.79
CA THR A 358 -4.79 -6.99 -8.96
C THR A 358 -4.96 -7.67 -10.32
N ASP A 359 -3.86 -8.23 -10.83
CA ASP A 359 -3.81 -8.99 -12.08
C ASP A 359 -4.29 -8.18 -13.32
N ASN A 360 -4.54 -8.87 -14.42
CA ASN A 360 -5.16 -8.31 -15.62
C ASN A 360 -6.67 -8.12 -15.37
N ALA A 361 -7.04 -7.03 -14.72
CA ALA A 361 -8.43 -6.69 -14.40
C ALA A 361 -8.93 -5.49 -15.19
N THR A 362 -10.24 -5.49 -15.45
CA THR A 362 -10.99 -4.36 -16.02
C THR A 362 -11.95 -3.82 -14.97
N LEU A 363 -11.88 -2.53 -14.67
CA LEU A 363 -12.81 -1.81 -13.81
C LEU A 363 -13.65 -0.83 -14.63
N THR A 364 -14.97 -1.00 -14.64
CA THR A 364 -15.90 -0.09 -15.30
C THR A 364 -16.82 0.57 -14.30
N THR A 365 -17.12 1.85 -14.53
CA THR A 365 -18.10 2.59 -13.74
C THR A 365 -18.91 3.58 -14.56
N GLU A 366 -20.18 3.78 -14.20
CA GLU A 366 -21.04 4.79 -14.83
C GLU A 366 -20.95 6.14 -14.11
N ALA A 367 -20.63 6.16 -12.83
CA ALA A 367 -20.51 7.36 -12.01
C ALA A 367 -19.33 7.27 -11.04
N VAL A 368 -18.82 8.43 -10.64
CA VAL A 368 -17.74 8.55 -9.64
C VAL A 368 -18.09 9.60 -8.59
N LYS A 369 -17.70 9.35 -7.34
CA LYS A 369 -17.83 10.26 -6.20
C LYS A 369 -16.57 10.29 -5.34
N GLY A 370 -16.47 11.29 -4.49
CA GLY A 370 -15.30 11.50 -3.64
C GLY A 370 -15.19 12.93 -3.12
N ASP A 371 -14.16 13.17 -2.33
CA ASP A 371 -13.88 14.45 -1.64
C ASP A 371 -12.60 15.14 -2.16
N HIS A 372 -12.09 14.73 -3.31
CA HIS A 372 -10.82 15.13 -3.96
C HIS A 372 -9.55 14.60 -3.27
N THR A 373 -9.67 13.81 -2.21
CA THR A 373 -8.51 13.27 -1.50
C THR A 373 -8.19 11.83 -1.88
N GLY A 374 -9.15 11.13 -2.50
CA GLY A 374 -8.97 9.76 -2.97
C GLY A 374 -8.03 9.63 -4.17
N GLN A 375 -7.60 8.39 -4.41
CA GLN A 375 -6.76 8.02 -5.54
C GLN A 375 -7.15 6.66 -6.14
N LEU A 376 -7.07 6.54 -7.46
CA LEU A 376 -7.15 5.29 -8.20
C LEU A 376 -5.81 5.01 -8.91
N ASP A 377 -5.21 3.86 -8.62
CA ASP A 377 -3.99 3.35 -9.25
C ASP A 377 -4.32 2.24 -10.25
N ILE A 378 -3.79 2.39 -11.47
CA ILE A 378 -3.99 1.43 -12.57
C ILE A 378 -2.61 0.96 -13.04
N LEU A 379 -2.36 -0.34 -12.88
CA LEU A 379 -1.09 -1.01 -13.23
C LEU A 379 -1.13 -1.56 -14.66
N GLY A 380 0.03 -1.87 -15.23
CA GLY A 380 0.16 -2.32 -16.62
C GLY A 380 -0.76 -3.50 -16.96
N SER A 381 -1.30 -3.51 -18.18
CA SER A 381 -2.30 -4.48 -18.67
C SER A 381 -3.69 -4.42 -18.01
N GLN A 382 -3.92 -3.51 -17.06
CA GLN A 382 -5.25 -3.25 -16.50
C GLN A 382 -6.02 -2.21 -17.31
N GLU A 383 -7.34 -2.26 -17.19
CA GLU A 383 -8.24 -1.37 -17.90
C GLU A 383 -9.18 -0.66 -16.92
N PHE A 384 -9.36 0.65 -17.12
CA PHE A 384 -10.33 1.45 -16.36
C PHE A 384 -11.19 2.27 -17.31
N ALA A 385 -12.50 2.23 -17.14
CA ALA A 385 -13.44 3.00 -17.96
C ALA A 385 -14.51 3.70 -17.11
N ILE A 386 -14.67 5.00 -17.33
CA ILE A 386 -15.84 5.76 -16.87
C ILE A 386 -16.78 5.94 -18.07
N LEU A 387 -17.98 5.36 -17.98
CA LEU A 387 -18.94 5.25 -19.08
C LEU A 387 -19.93 6.44 -19.16
N SER A 388 -19.77 7.46 -18.32
CA SER A 388 -20.57 8.69 -18.36
C SER A 388 -20.18 9.63 -19.50
N ASP A 389 -21.11 10.45 -19.97
CA ASP A 389 -20.84 11.54 -20.92
C ASP A 389 -20.08 12.71 -20.29
N HIS A 390 -20.39 13.07 -19.05
CA HIS A 390 -19.75 14.17 -18.31
C HIS A 390 -19.50 13.79 -16.85
N THR A 391 -18.38 14.24 -16.30
CA THR A 391 -18.04 14.05 -14.88
C THR A 391 -17.11 15.17 -14.39
N LEU A 392 -17.35 15.63 -13.15
CA LEU A 392 -16.35 16.34 -12.35
C LEU A 392 -15.54 15.32 -11.56
N MET A 393 -14.24 15.25 -11.82
CA MET A 393 -13.37 14.25 -11.22
C MET A 393 -13.22 14.44 -9.70
N PRO A 394 -13.62 13.45 -8.88
CA PRO A 394 -13.66 13.60 -7.43
C PRO A 394 -12.49 12.92 -6.71
N PHE A 395 -11.54 12.32 -7.45
CA PHE A 395 -10.30 11.71 -6.96
C PHE A 395 -9.25 11.72 -8.06
N SER A 396 -7.98 11.50 -7.69
CA SER A 396 -6.86 11.47 -8.64
C SER A 396 -6.72 10.10 -9.31
N ILE A 397 -6.24 10.06 -10.55
CA ILE A 397 -5.98 8.82 -11.30
C ILE A 397 -4.50 8.76 -11.67
N TYR A 398 -3.84 7.65 -11.37
CA TYR A 398 -2.47 7.38 -11.79
C TYR A 398 -2.42 6.07 -12.59
N ALA A 399 -2.21 6.19 -13.90
CA ALA A 399 -2.16 5.05 -14.81
C ALA A 399 -0.74 4.79 -15.31
N ARG A 400 -0.24 3.57 -15.14
CA ARG A 400 1.11 3.13 -15.53
C ARG A 400 1.21 2.90 -17.05
N PRO A 401 2.40 2.59 -17.61
CA PRO A 401 2.52 2.19 -19.00
C PRO A 401 1.68 0.94 -19.31
N ASP A 402 1.32 0.76 -20.57
CA ASP A 402 0.55 -0.38 -21.08
C ASP A 402 -0.83 -0.57 -20.43
N THR A 403 -1.45 0.51 -19.94
CA THR A 403 -2.84 0.51 -19.47
C THR A 403 -3.82 0.95 -20.57
N THR A 404 -5.10 0.61 -20.38
CA THR A 404 -6.22 1.17 -21.13
C THR A 404 -7.03 2.07 -20.20
N VAL A 405 -7.12 3.36 -20.50
CA VAL A 405 -7.96 4.30 -19.73
C VAL A 405 -8.97 4.98 -20.64
N THR A 406 -10.25 4.80 -20.32
CA THR A 406 -11.37 5.46 -20.98
C THR A 406 -11.98 6.49 -20.03
N LEU A 407 -11.81 7.76 -20.39
CA LEU A 407 -12.37 8.88 -19.64
C LEU A 407 -13.71 9.31 -20.27
N PRO A 408 -14.56 10.03 -19.51
CA PRO A 408 -15.80 10.63 -20.01
C PRO A 408 -15.56 11.58 -21.18
N VAL A 409 -16.59 11.77 -22.02
CA VAL A 409 -16.52 12.67 -23.19
C VAL A 409 -16.19 14.11 -22.81
N SER A 410 -16.71 14.57 -21.67
CA SER A 410 -16.42 15.88 -21.09
C SER A 410 -15.97 15.72 -19.63
N LEU A 411 -14.82 16.30 -19.28
CA LEU A 411 -14.19 16.10 -17.98
C LEU A 411 -13.78 17.42 -17.36
N ASP A 412 -14.19 17.64 -16.10
CA ASP A 412 -13.72 18.75 -15.28
C ASP A 412 -12.79 18.23 -14.18
N CYS A 413 -11.63 18.86 -14.00
CA CYS A 413 -10.67 18.51 -12.95
C CYS A 413 -10.47 19.71 -12.01
N LYS A 414 -10.70 19.50 -10.71
CA LYS A 414 -10.45 20.50 -9.67
C LYS A 414 -9.80 19.83 -8.46
N ASN A 415 -8.60 20.28 -8.08
CA ASN A 415 -7.84 19.75 -6.94
C ASN A 415 -7.57 18.23 -7.00
N VAL A 416 -7.51 17.68 -8.21
CA VAL A 416 -7.20 16.28 -8.50
C VAL A 416 -6.18 16.21 -9.63
N GLU A 417 -5.40 15.13 -9.65
CA GLU A 417 -4.36 14.88 -10.65
C GLU A 417 -4.76 13.69 -11.52
N ILE A 418 -4.57 13.80 -12.84
CA ILE A 418 -4.65 12.66 -13.75
C ILE A 418 -3.29 12.52 -14.42
N SER A 419 -2.58 11.45 -14.09
CA SER A 419 -1.23 11.17 -14.57
C SER A 419 -1.17 9.85 -15.31
N LEU A 420 -0.90 9.92 -16.61
CA LEU A 420 -0.74 8.77 -17.50
C LEU A 420 0.75 8.63 -17.85
N TYR A 421 1.40 7.54 -17.43
CA TYR A 421 2.84 7.36 -17.53
C TYR A 421 3.24 6.49 -18.72
N GLY A 422 4.28 6.88 -19.45
CA GLY A 422 4.83 6.08 -20.55
C GLY A 422 3.86 5.87 -21.71
N LYS A 423 4.09 4.81 -22.50
CA LYS A 423 3.24 4.46 -23.64
C LYS A 423 1.98 3.78 -23.13
N GLN A 424 0.81 4.31 -23.51
CA GLN A 424 -0.48 3.72 -23.20
C GLN A 424 -0.93 2.77 -24.31
N LYS A 425 -1.68 1.73 -23.96
CA LYS A 425 -2.28 0.82 -24.94
C LYS A 425 -3.40 1.53 -25.71
N LEU A 426 -4.24 2.27 -24.99
CA LEU A 426 -5.27 3.13 -25.54
C LEU A 426 -5.67 4.21 -24.53
N VAL A 427 -5.87 5.43 -25.01
CA VAL A 427 -6.56 6.51 -24.29
C VAL A 427 -7.63 7.09 -25.19
N SER A 428 -8.88 7.07 -24.76
CA SER A 428 -10.04 7.51 -25.55
C SER A 428 -10.78 8.67 -24.89
N PHE A 429 -11.32 9.59 -25.71
CA PHE A 429 -12.16 10.73 -25.32
C PHE A 429 -11.51 11.78 -24.39
N ILE A 430 -10.35 12.33 -24.80
CA ILE A 430 -9.77 13.49 -24.11
C ILE A 430 -10.33 14.78 -24.71
N ALA A 431 -11.33 15.40 -24.07
CA ALA A 431 -11.68 16.81 -24.27
C ALA A 431 -11.37 17.58 -22.98
N LEU A 432 -10.19 18.19 -22.89
CA LEU A 432 -9.77 18.96 -21.71
C LEU A 432 -10.27 20.41 -21.84
N ASN A 433 -11.30 20.76 -21.07
CA ASN A 433 -11.70 22.15 -20.90
C ASN A 433 -10.95 22.74 -19.69
N PHE A 434 -9.82 23.40 -19.94
CA PHE A 434 -9.12 24.14 -18.89
C PHE A 434 -9.84 25.47 -18.62
N THR A 435 -10.37 25.63 -17.40
CA THR A 435 -10.73 26.96 -16.89
C THR A 435 -9.55 27.50 -16.11
N ILE A 436 -8.75 28.37 -16.73
CA ILE A 436 -7.65 29.08 -16.04
C ILE A 436 -8.28 30.12 -15.10
N LEU A 437 -8.36 29.80 -13.80
CA LEU A 437 -8.61 30.80 -12.77
C LEU A 437 -7.31 31.53 -12.46
N LEU A 438 -7.13 32.71 -13.05
CA LEU A 438 -6.14 33.68 -12.62
C LEU A 438 -6.59 34.26 -11.27
N HIS A 439 -5.87 33.96 -10.20
CA HIS A 439 -5.96 34.70 -8.93
C HIS A 439 -4.76 35.61 -8.76
#